data_AF-J9GYS0-F1
#
_entry.id   AF-J9GYS0-F1
#
_cell.length_a   1.000
_cell.length_b   1.000
_cell.length_c   1.000
_cell.angle_alpha   90.00
_cell.angle_beta   90.00
_cell.angle_gamma   90.00
#
_symmetry.space_group_name_H-M   'P 1'
#
loop_
_entity.id
_entity.type
_entity.pdbx_description
1 polymer ?
#
loop_
_entity_poly.entity_id
_entity_poly.type
_entity_poly.pdbx_seq_one_letter_code
_entity_poly.pdbx_strand_id
1 'polypeptide(L)'
;MKILPVIRTTEMRYIKAEILAKRGQFDKAYEILNQIRHNRNMWNSDLQQQNTMDKFLRDMVNDAQREFLSEGQLFYLYKRLNYDVQIGNTKRKMTKAEYMFPIPVNQNM
;
A
#
# COMPACT_ATOMS: atom_id res chain seq x y z
N MET A 1 2.87 17.53 -21.38
CA MET A 1 1.84 17.75 -20.35
C MET A 1 1.95 16.62 -19.34
N LYS A 2 2.22 16.90 -18.06
CA LYS A 2 2.37 15.86 -17.02
C LYS A 2 1.00 15.68 -16.36
N ILE A 3 0.29 14.62 -16.72
CA ILE A 3 -1.01 14.28 -16.11
C ILE A 3 -0.71 13.74 -14.71
N LEU A 4 -1.27 14.37 -13.68
CA LEU A 4 -1.22 13.86 -12.31
C LEU A 4 -2.41 12.92 -12.10
N PRO A 5 -2.19 11.59 -12.00
CA PRO A 5 -3.29 10.66 -11.78
C PRO A 5 -3.84 10.83 -10.35
N VAL A 6 -5.14 11.12 -10.24
CA VAL A 6 -5.83 11.21 -8.95
C VAL A 6 -6.08 9.82 -8.36
N ILE A 7 -6.40 8.85 -9.21
CA ILE A 7 -6.56 7.43 -8.85
C ILE A 7 -6.03 6.55 -9.99
N ARG A 8 -5.36 5.45 -9.64
CA ARG A 8 -4.88 4.46 -10.63
C ARG A 8 -5.67 3.17 -10.54
N THR A 9 -5.82 2.49 -11.67
CA THR A 9 -6.45 1.17 -11.73
C THR A 9 -5.74 0.14 -10.83
N THR A 10 -4.42 0.24 -10.67
CA THR A 10 -3.66 -0.64 -9.76
C THR A 10 -4.04 -0.40 -8.30
N GLU A 11 -4.25 0.86 -7.89
CA GLU A 11 -4.71 1.22 -6.55
C GLU A 11 -6.08 0.60 -6.23
N MET A 12 -7.03 0.69 -7.17
CA MET A 12 -8.34 0.06 -7.02
C MET A 12 -8.23 -1.47 -6.87
N ARG A 13 -7.29 -2.11 -7.58
CA ARG A 13 -7.05 -3.55 -7.46
C ARG A 13 -6.48 -3.93 -6.08
N TYR A 14 -5.56 -3.14 -5.53
CA TYR A 14 -5.06 -3.36 -4.16
C TYR A 14 -6.18 -3.21 -3.12
N ILE A 15 -7.06 -2.21 -3.25
CA ILE A 15 -8.22 -2.05 -2.36
C ILE A 15 -9.13 -3.29 -2.44
N LYS A 16 -9.42 -3.78 -3.66
CA LYS A 16 -10.22 -5.00 -3.85
C LYS A 16 -9.56 -6.23 -3.22
N ALA A 17 -8.25 -6.41 -3.42
CA ALA A 17 -7.50 -7.53 -2.84
C ALA A 17 -7.53 -7.47 -1.30
N GLU A 18 -7.37 -6.29 -0.71
CA GLU A 18 -7.47 -6.09 0.74
C GLU A 18 -8.85 -6.48 1.30
N ILE A 19 -9.93 -6.09 0.62
CA ILE A 19 -11.30 -6.45 1.02
C ILE A 19 -11.51 -7.97 0.97
N LEU A 20 -10.98 -8.65 -0.05
CA LEU A 20 -11.07 -10.10 -0.17
C LEU A 20 -10.28 -10.82 0.94
N ALA A 21 -9.06 -10.36 1.22
CA ALA A 21 -8.25 -10.89 2.33
C ALA A 21 -8.95 -10.70 3.69
N LYS A 22 -9.59 -9.54 3.92
CA LYS A 22 -10.41 -9.29 5.12
C LYS A 22 -11.62 -10.23 5.25
N ARG A 23 -12.12 -10.75 4.13
CA ARG A 23 -13.21 -11.75 4.08
C ARG A 23 -12.70 -13.19 4.15
N GLY A 24 -11.40 -13.40 4.34
CA GLY A 24 -10.77 -14.73 4.38
C GLY A 24 -10.55 -15.38 3.01
N GLN A 25 -10.83 -14.66 1.91
CA GLN A 25 -10.64 -15.15 0.53
C GLN A 25 -9.23 -14.80 0.04
N PHE A 26 -8.22 -15.42 0.65
CA PHE A 26 -6.80 -15.17 0.33
C PHE A 26 -6.44 -15.65 -1.08
N ASP A 27 -7.00 -16.76 -1.53
CA ASP A 27 -6.87 -17.28 -2.89
C ASP A 27 -7.13 -16.20 -3.95
N LYS A 28 -8.30 -15.55 -3.88
CA LYS A 28 -8.71 -14.49 -4.82
C LYS A 28 -7.90 -13.21 -4.63
N ALA A 29 -7.47 -12.92 -3.41
CA ALA A 29 -6.63 -11.77 -3.13
C ALA A 29 -5.25 -11.92 -3.79
N TYR A 30 -4.64 -13.11 -3.69
CA TYR A 30 -3.36 -13.42 -4.32
C TYR A 30 -3.45 -13.51 -5.84
N GLU A 31 -4.57 -13.98 -6.40
CA GLU A 31 -4.82 -13.95 -7.84
C GLU A 31 -4.74 -12.50 -8.40
N ILE A 32 -5.38 -11.55 -7.71
CA ILE A 32 -5.32 -10.13 -8.11
C ILE A 32 -3.90 -9.58 -8.02
N LEU A 33 -3.16 -9.90 -6.95
CA LEU A 33 -1.77 -9.46 -6.79
C LEU A 33 -0.87 -10.03 -7.90
N ASN A 34 -0.94 -11.33 -8.16
CA ASN A 34 -0.14 -11.96 -9.21
C ASN A 34 -0.52 -11.42 -10.59
N GLN A 35 -1.80 -11.10 -10.84
CA GLN A 35 -2.20 -10.44 -12.08
C GLN A 35 -1.56 -9.05 -12.26
N ILE A 36 -1.43 -8.25 -11.20
CA ILE A 36 -0.70 -6.96 -11.27
C ILE A 36 0.76 -7.21 -11.62
N ARG A 37 1.39 -8.21 -11.01
CA ARG A 37 2.80 -8.57 -11.23
C ARG A 37 3.05 -9.11 -12.64
N HIS A 38 2.15 -9.92 -13.19
CA HIS A 38 2.20 -10.39 -14.57
C HIS A 38 2.08 -9.24 -15.58
N ASN A 39 1.27 -8.22 -15.31
CA ASN A 39 1.19 -7.01 -16.14
C ASN A 39 2.49 -6.16 -16.12
N ARG A 40 3.48 -6.56 -15.30
CA ARG A 40 4.83 -6.00 -15.20
C ARG A 40 5.91 -7.00 -15.65
N ASN A 41 5.52 -8.05 -16.36
CA ASN A 41 6.41 -9.11 -16.86
C ASN A 41 7.11 -9.94 -15.75
N MET A 42 6.55 -9.98 -14.54
CA MET A 42 7.07 -10.80 -13.43
C MET A 42 6.40 -12.18 -13.39
N TRP A 43 6.45 -12.94 -14.49
CA TRP A 43 5.75 -14.24 -14.59
C TRP A 43 6.39 -15.37 -13.79
N ASN A 44 7.69 -15.29 -13.50
CA ASN A 44 8.43 -16.33 -12.78
C ASN A 44 8.54 -16.04 -11.27
N SER A 45 7.77 -15.08 -10.77
CA SER A 45 7.99 -14.49 -9.44
C SER A 45 6.72 -14.45 -8.61
N ASP A 46 5.74 -15.30 -8.89
CA ASP A 46 4.43 -15.26 -8.22
C ASP A 46 4.55 -15.34 -6.70
N LEU A 47 3.69 -14.58 -6.03
CA LEU A 47 3.60 -14.65 -4.58
C LEU A 47 2.98 -15.99 -4.21
N GLN A 48 3.61 -16.70 -3.27
CA GLN A 48 2.97 -17.83 -2.62
C GLN A 48 1.85 -17.33 -1.71
N GLN A 49 0.69 -17.94 -1.83
CA GLN A 49 -0.46 -17.63 -1.00
C GLN A 49 -0.11 -17.76 0.49
N GLN A 50 -0.47 -16.73 1.25
CA GLN A 50 -0.35 -16.72 2.70
C GLN A 50 -1.74 -16.81 3.33
N ASN A 51 -1.80 -17.39 4.53
CA ASN A 51 -3.05 -17.67 5.23
C ASN A 51 -3.34 -16.67 6.36
N THR A 52 -2.55 -15.61 6.49
CA THR A 52 -2.72 -14.59 7.54
C THR A 52 -2.72 -13.18 6.95
N MET A 53 -3.53 -12.31 7.56
CA MET A 53 -3.69 -10.93 7.11
C MET A 53 -2.37 -10.15 7.17
N ASP A 54 -1.55 -10.35 8.20
CA ASP A 54 -0.27 -9.65 8.34
C ASP A 54 0.72 -10.01 7.23
N LYS A 55 0.78 -11.29 6.84
CA LYS A 55 1.65 -11.74 5.75
C LYS A 55 1.14 -11.24 4.40
N PHE A 56 -0.18 -11.30 4.19
CA PHE A 56 -0.80 -10.72 3.00
C PHE A 56 -0.54 -9.21 2.88
N LEU A 57 -0.75 -8.46 3.95
CA LEU A 57 -0.50 -7.01 3.98
C LEU A 57 0.97 -6.70 3.70
N ARG A 58 1.91 -7.49 4.25
CA ARG A 58 3.33 -7.34 3.95
C ARG A 58 3.63 -7.50 2.46
N ASP A 59 3.10 -8.55 1.84
CA ASP A 59 3.31 -8.81 0.40
C ASP A 59 2.68 -7.71 -0.46
N MET A 60 1.43 -7.35 -0.16
CA MET A 60 0.69 -6.28 -0.86
C MET A 60 1.41 -4.93 -0.75
N VAL A 61 1.86 -4.55 0.45
CA VAL A 61 2.55 -3.27 0.68
C VAL A 61 3.91 -3.24 -0.03
N ASN A 62 4.66 -4.35 -0.03
CA ASN A 62 5.92 -4.43 -0.78
C ASN A 62 5.72 -4.28 -2.30
N ASP A 63 4.62 -4.79 -2.84
CA ASP A 63 4.27 -4.62 -4.24
C ASP A 63 3.83 -3.17 -4.54
N ALA A 64 2.96 -2.62 -3.70
CA ALA A 64 2.50 -1.23 -3.79
C ALA A 64 3.64 -0.19 -3.66
N GLN A 65 4.67 -0.48 -2.86
CA GLN A 65 5.88 0.35 -2.76
C GLN A 65 6.60 0.50 -4.11
N ARG A 66 6.66 -0.58 -4.90
CA ARG A 66 7.30 -0.58 -6.21
C ARG A 66 6.45 0.14 -7.24
N GLU A 67 5.12 0.02 -7.15
CA GLU A 67 4.17 0.67 -8.06
C GLU A 67 4.02 2.17 -7.84
N PHE A 68 3.98 2.64 -6.60
CA PHE A 68 3.66 4.04 -6.26
C PHE A 68 4.88 4.89 -5.90
N LEU A 69 6.08 4.46 -6.30
CA LEU A 69 7.31 5.19 -6.01
C LEU A 69 7.25 6.60 -6.62
N SER A 70 7.41 7.63 -5.78
CA SER A 70 7.32 9.05 -6.15
C SER A 70 5.92 9.59 -6.51
N GLU A 71 4.84 8.82 -6.30
CA GLU A 71 3.46 9.30 -6.57
C GLU A 71 2.75 9.90 -5.34
N GLY A 72 3.36 9.87 -4.15
CA GLY A 72 2.79 10.38 -2.90
C GLY A 72 1.70 9.50 -2.28
N GLN A 73 1.07 8.63 -3.07
CA GLN A 73 0.02 7.69 -2.60
C GLN A 73 0.49 6.73 -1.50
N LEU A 74 1.78 6.38 -1.52
CA LEU A 74 2.38 5.45 -0.56
C LEU A 74 2.31 5.97 0.89
N PHE A 75 2.39 7.29 1.10
CA PHE A 75 2.22 7.90 2.43
C PHE A 75 0.81 7.64 2.98
N TYR A 76 -0.22 7.83 2.15
CA TYR A 76 -1.60 7.61 2.56
C TYR A 76 -1.89 6.13 2.81
N LEU A 77 -1.28 5.22 2.05
CA LEU A 77 -1.38 3.78 2.28
C LEU A 77 -0.83 3.39 3.66
N TYR A 78 0.37 3.85 4.03
CA TYR A 78 0.95 3.57 5.35
C TYR A 78 0.13 4.15 6.49
N LYS A 79 -0.35 5.39 6.33
CA LYS A 79 -1.21 6.05 7.31
C LYS A 79 -2.51 5.25 7.54
N ARG A 80 -3.18 4.82 6.46
CA ARG A 80 -4.44 4.06 6.55
C ARG A 80 -4.25 2.70 7.20
N LEU A 81 -3.20 1.97 6.82
CA LEU A 81 -2.93 0.62 7.30
C LEU A 81 -2.25 0.60 8.67
N ASN A 82 -1.82 1.76 9.18
CA ASN A 82 -0.98 1.86 10.38
C ASN A 82 0.23 0.91 10.31
N TYR A 83 0.84 0.85 9.12
CA TYR A 83 1.90 -0.09 8.76
C TYR A 83 3.28 0.45 9.18
N ASP A 84 4.21 -0.46 9.47
CA ASP A 84 5.57 -0.08 9.85
C ASP A 84 6.35 0.46 8.65
N VAL A 85 6.87 1.68 8.79
CA VAL A 85 7.66 2.35 7.75
C VAL A 85 9.12 2.39 8.19
N GLN A 86 10.05 2.25 7.25
CA GLN A 86 11.47 2.47 7.49
C GLN A 86 11.72 3.98 7.63
N ILE A 87 12.03 4.44 8.83
CA ILE A 87 12.41 5.82 9.14
C ILE A 87 13.85 5.78 9.66
N GLY A 88 14.80 6.21 8.83
CA GLY A 88 16.24 6.09 9.11
C GLY A 88 16.63 4.62 9.32
N ASN A 89 17.22 4.30 10.47
CA ASN A 89 17.63 2.94 10.84
C ASN A 89 16.55 2.13 11.56
N THR A 90 15.35 2.71 11.79
CA THR A 90 14.29 2.07 12.57
C THR A 90 13.06 1.78 11.72
N LYS A 91 12.43 0.61 11.92
CA LYS A 91 11.09 0.31 11.42
C LYS A 91 10.08 0.63 12.50
N ARG A 92 9.22 1.61 12.26
CA ARG A 92 8.14 1.96 13.19
C ARG A 92 6.96 2.58 12.47
N LYS A 93 5.82 2.59 13.16
CA LYS A 93 4.62 3.30 12.71
C LYS A 93 4.84 4.81 12.79
N MET A 94 4.12 5.53 11.93
CA MET A 94 4.09 6.98 11.97
C MET A 94 3.28 7.46 13.18
N THR A 95 3.83 8.40 13.94
CA THR A 95 3.11 9.09 15.01
C THR A 95 2.15 10.13 14.43
N LYS A 96 1.15 10.55 15.22
CA LYS A 96 0.15 11.53 14.78
C LYS A 96 0.76 12.84 14.31
N ALA A 97 1.84 13.28 14.97
CA ALA A 97 2.56 14.49 14.59
C ALA A 97 3.29 14.36 13.24
N GLU A 98 3.65 13.13 12.82
CA GLU A 98 4.40 12.90 11.58
C GLU A 98 3.51 12.80 10.35
N TYR A 99 2.26 12.35 10.51
CA TYR A 99 1.33 12.21 9.38
C TYR A 99 0.28 13.32 9.28
N MET A 100 0.29 14.28 10.21
CA MET A 100 -0.66 15.39 10.30
C MET A 100 0.12 16.69 10.38
N PHE A 101 -0.13 17.59 9.44
CA PHE A 101 0.46 18.93 9.51
C PHE A 101 -0.07 19.66 10.75
N PRO A 102 0.79 20.39 11.48
CA PRO A 102 0.33 21.23 12.57
C PRO A 102 -0.56 22.34 12.02
N ILE A 103 -1.52 22.78 12.84
CA ILE A 103 -2.33 23.95 12.51
C ILE A 103 -1.36 25.15 12.43
N PRO A 104 -1.42 25.97 11.36
CA PRO A 104 -0.59 27.16 11.25
C PRO A 104 -0.79 28.08 12.45
N VAL A 105 0.31 28.65 12.99
CA VAL A 105 0.29 29.46 14.22
C VAL A 105 -0.63 30.68 14.12
N ASN A 106 -0.78 31.24 12.92
CA ASN A 106 -1.68 32.35 12.61
C ASN A 106 -3.16 31.95 12.46
N GLN A 107 -3.50 30.66 12.61
CA GLN A 107 -4.86 30.14 12.59
C GLN A 107 -5.28 29.51 13.94
N ASN A 108 -4.41 29.54 14.95
CA ASN A 108 -4.78 29.31 16.34
C ASN A 108 -5.44 30.61 16.87
N MET A 109 -6.75 30.75 16.64
CA MET A 109 -7.59 31.74 17.33
C MET A 109 -8.05 31.19 18.67
#